data_AF-A0A7W7HLR2-F1
#
_entry.id   AF-A0A7W7HLR2-F1
#
_cell.length_a   1.000
_cell.length_b   1.000
_cell.length_c   1.000
_cell.angle_alpha   90.00
_cell.angle_beta   90.00
_cell.angle_gamma   90.00
#
_symmetry.space_group_name_H-M   'P 1'
#
loop_
_entity.id
_entity.type
_entity.pdbx_description
1 polymer ?
#
loop_
_entity_poly.entity_id
_entity_poly.type
_entity_poly.pdbx_seq_one_letter_code
_entity_poly.pdbx_strand_id
1 'polypeptide(L)'
;MSSRRVVRASLTAGCSTSEYRNGRKGWLSAFRDAVLFKTANTFGLRRNEAWMLDVADFGRNPQGAEYGVLYVCHGKAMRKRRSVLTVWPWYPEIIEQWVQQVRPQFATSVDSGASWPSERGQRIGFTQMNTRLAAYRDALGLDPALDFHSFRRSYVTYLIEDGLDARLV
;
A
#
# COMPACT_ATOMS: atom_id res chain seq x y z
N MET A 1 -19.11 -15.62 2.94
CA MET A 1 -19.51 -14.39 3.68
C MET A 1 -18.61 -13.26 3.22
N SER A 2 -19.19 -12.23 2.61
CA SER A 2 -18.50 -11.30 1.71
C SER A 2 -17.52 -10.36 2.45
N SER A 3 -16.26 -10.39 2.03
CA SER A 3 -15.15 -9.48 2.39
C SER A 3 -15.52 -7.98 2.34
N ARG A 4 -16.62 -7.64 1.65
CA ARG A 4 -17.21 -6.30 1.53
C ARG A 4 -17.61 -5.64 2.86
N ARG A 5 -17.93 -6.38 3.93
CA ARG A 5 -18.29 -5.77 5.24
C ARG A 5 -17.09 -5.43 6.12
N VAL A 6 -16.04 -6.24 6.09
CA VAL A 6 -14.86 -6.03 6.96
C VAL A 6 -14.04 -4.83 6.47
N VAL A 7 -13.93 -4.63 5.15
CA VAL A 7 -13.18 -3.51 4.59
C VAL A 7 -13.95 -2.19 4.68
N ARG A 8 -15.29 -2.21 4.48
CA ARG A 8 -16.13 -0.99 4.55
C ARG A 8 -16.32 -0.46 5.98
N ALA A 9 -16.33 -1.34 6.99
CA ALA A 9 -16.45 -0.92 8.39
C ALA A 9 -15.18 -0.22 8.92
N SER A 10 -14.00 -0.54 8.38
CA SER A 10 -12.74 0.10 8.76
C SER A 10 -12.44 1.41 8.02
N LEU A 11 -13.25 1.77 7.02
CA LEU A 11 -13.00 2.90 6.11
C LEU A 11 -13.70 4.21 6.54
N THR A 12 -14.61 4.16 7.51
CA THR A 12 -15.23 5.37 8.10
C THR A 12 -14.82 5.58 9.57
N ALA A 13 -14.25 4.55 10.21
CA ALA A 13 -13.73 4.64 11.56
C ALA A 13 -12.26 5.12 11.55
N GLY A 14 -12.07 6.43 11.65
CA GLY A 14 -10.98 6.96 12.48
C GLY A 14 -9.61 7.17 11.85
N CYS A 15 -9.52 7.71 10.63
CA CYS A 15 -8.25 8.20 10.12
C CYS A 15 -8.33 9.64 9.59
N SER A 16 -9.06 10.50 10.33
CA SER A 16 -8.95 11.93 10.14
C SER A 16 -7.59 12.40 10.68
N THR A 17 -7.03 13.45 10.08
CA THR A 17 -5.86 14.23 10.52
C THR A 17 -5.90 14.70 12.00
N SER A 18 -6.94 14.33 12.76
CA SER A 18 -7.09 14.57 14.20
C SER A 18 -6.14 13.73 15.06
N GLU A 19 -5.79 12.49 14.66
CA GLU A 19 -4.86 11.65 15.43
C GLU A 19 -3.43 12.22 15.43
N TYR A 20 -3.06 12.89 14.34
CA TYR A 20 -1.82 13.68 14.22
C TYR A 20 -1.79 14.84 15.23
N ARG A 21 -2.89 15.58 15.37
CA ARG A 21 -3.02 16.66 16.38
C ARG A 21 -2.91 16.15 17.82
N ASN A 22 -3.24 14.88 18.07
CA ASN A 22 -3.22 14.28 19.40
C ASN A 22 -1.85 13.71 19.81
N GLY A 23 -0.80 13.87 18.99
CA GLY A 23 0.58 13.55 19.38
C GLY A 23 0.84 12.07 19.69
N ARG A 24 0.02 11.15 19.17
CA ARG A 24 0.21 9.71 19.42
C ARG A 24 1.52 9.25 18.79
N LYS A 25 2.48 8.88 19.66
CA LYS A 25 3.80 8.38 19.27
C LYS A 25 3.65 7.16 18.36
N GLY A 26 4.26 7.20 17.18
CA GLY A 26 4.27 6.08 16.22
C GLY A 26 3.08 6.03 15.24
N TRP A 27 2.15 6.99 15.29
CA TRP A 27 1.04 7.09 14.34
C TRP A 27 1.51 7.12 12.88
N LEU A 28 2.55 7.90 12.57
CA LEU A 28 3.10 8.03 11.22
C LEU A 28 3.58 6.69 10.65
N SER A 29 4.29 5.92 11.47
CA SER A 29 4.75 4.59 11.08
C SER A 29 3.59 3.62 10.89
N ALA A 30 2.54 3.71 11.72
CA ALA A 30 1.35 2.87 11.57
C ALA A 30 0.55 3.20 10.31
N PHE A 31 0.37 4.48 10.00
CA PHE A 31 -0.31 4.92 8.79
C PHE A 31 0.48 4.51 7.53
N ARG A 32 1.81 4.69 7.53
CA ARG A 32 2.69 4.18 6.47
C ARG A 32 2.45 2.70 6.22
N ASP A 33 2.50 1.89 7.29
CA ASP A 33 2.38 0.44 7.17
C ASP A 33 0.98 0.06 6.62
N ALA A 34 -0.07 0.72 7.08
CA ALA A 34 -1.43 0.51 6.58
C ALA A 34 -1.57 0.84 5.09
N VAL A 35 -1.01 1.97 4.63
CA VAL A 35 -1.03 2.34 3.21
C VAL A 35 -0.19 1.36 2.40
N LEU A 36 1.00 0.98 2.86
CA LEU A 36 1.86 -0.01 2.20
C LEU A 36 1.15 -1.34 1.96
N PHE A 37 0.48 -1.90 2.99
CA PHE A 37 -0.24 -3.16 2.83
C PHE A 37 -1.46 -3.02 1.93
N LYS A 38 -2.17 -1.89 1.99
CA LYS A 38 -3.25 -1.56 1.03
C LYS A 38 -2.71 -1.51 -0.39
N THR A 39 -1.58 -0.85 -0.64
CA THR A 39 -0.93 -0.82 -1.96
C THR A 39 -0.58 -2.22 -2.45
N ALA A 40 0.04 -3.04 -1.61
CA ALA A 40 0.39 -4.41 -1.95
C ALA A 40 -0.84 -5.26 -2.31
N ASN A 41 -1.95 -5.07 -1.61
CA ASN A 41 -3.22 -5.75 -1.87
C ASN A 41 -3.94 -5.21 -3.12
N THR A 42 -3.94 -3.89 -3.33
CA THR A 42 -4.60 -3.21 -4.45
C THR A 42 -3.99 -3.57 -5.81
N PHE A 43 -2.67 -3.75 -5.87
CA PHE A 43 -1.95 -4.00 -7.13
C PHE A 43 -1.32 -5.41 -7.19
N GLY A 44 -1.52 -6.24 -6.17
CA GLY A 44 -0.97 -7.60 -6.11
C GLY A 44 0.56 -7.67 -6.15
N LEU A 45 1.24 -6.67 -5.59
CA LEU A 45 2.70 -6.53 -5.66
C LEU A 45 3.43 -7.67 -4.96
N ARG A 46 4.58 -8.07 -5.51
CA ARG A 46 5.54 -8.89 -4.75
C ARG A 46 6.13 -8.07 -3.61
N ARG A 47 6.60 -8.75 -2.58
CA ARG A 47 7.25 -8.12 -1.41
C ARG A 47 8.34 -7.10 -1.81
N ASN A 48 9.23 -7.46 -2.73
CA ASN A 48 10.31 -6.58 -3.16
C ASN A 48 9.81 -5.38 -3.99
N GLU A 49 8.78 -5.60 -4.82
CA GLU A 49 8.16 -4.55 -5.64
C GLU A 49 7.45 -3.53 -4.74
N ALA A 50 6.70 -4.00 -3.74
CA ALA A 50 6.05 -3.14 -2.76
C ALA A 50 7.08 -2.35 -1.94
N TRP A 51 8.19 -2.98 -1.54
CA TRP A 51 9.24 -2.32 -0.75
C TRP A 51 10.00 -1.24 -1.55
N MET A 52 10.38 -1.54 -2.80
CA MET A 52 11.21 -0.66 -3.64
C MET A 52 10.45 0.51 -4.27
N LEU A 53 9.14 0.59 -4.09
CA LEU A 53 8.28 1.58 -4.73
C LEU A 53 8.73 3.02 -4.48
N ASP A 54 8.71 3.84 -5.53
CA ASP A 54 8.95 5.28 -5.47
C ASP A 54 7.66 6.06 -5.76
N VAL A 55 7.58 7.30 -5.28
CA VAL A 55 6.42 8.18 -5.55
C VAL A 55 6.21 8.39 -7.04
N ALA A 56 7.29 8.39 -7.82
CA ALA A 56 7.26 8.51 -9.28
C ALA A 56 6.68 7.28 -10.00
N ASP A 57 6.57 6.12 -9.33
CA ASP A 57 5.95 4.93 -9.90
C ASP A 57 4.42 5.06 -9.98
N PHE A 58 3.83 5.98 -9.21
CA PHE A 58 2.40 6.25 -9.29
C PHE A 58 2.11 7.21 -10.46
N GLY A 59 1.31 6.72 -11.40
CA GLY A 59 0.88 7.45 -12.58
C GLY A 59 -0.59 7.88 -12.51
N ARG A 60 -0.92 8.87 -13.33
CA ARG A 60 -2.30 9.27 -13.60
C ARG A 60 -2.99 8.23 -14.49
N ASN A 61 -4.19 7.81 -14.10
CA ASN A 61 -5.05 7.02 -14.97
C ASN A 61 -5.57 7.90 -16.12
N PRO A 62 -5.43 7.49 -17.39
CA PRO A 62 -6.04 8.19 -18.53
C PRO A 62 -7.54 8.48 -18.36
N GLN A 63 -8.25 7.67 -17.56
CA GLN A 63 -9.67 7.82 -17.25
C GLN A 63 -9.99 8.73 -16.04
N GLY A 64 -8.99 9.40 -15.45
CA GLY A 64 -9.23 10.59 -14.63
C GLY A 64 -8.48 10.67 -13.30
N ALA A 65 -8.36 9.56 -12.57
CA ALA A 65 -7.79 9.59 -11.22
C ALA A 65 -6.25 9.79 -11.24
N GLU A 66 -5.77 10.81 -10.52
CA GLU A 66 -4.37 10.90 -10.11
C GLU A 66 -4.04 9.66 -9.26
N TYR A 67 -2.86 9.05 -9.43
CA TYR A 67 -2.48 7.78 -8.78
C TYR A 67 -3.28 6.52 -9.18
N GLY A 68 -4.05 6.55 -10.27
CA GLY A 68 -4.83 5.40 -10.73
C GLY A 68 -4.04 4.33 -11.53
N VAL A 69 -2.73 4.54 -11.75
CA VAL A 69 -1.84 3.55 -12.39
C VAL A 69 -0.60 3.36 -11.54
N LEU A 70 -0.12 2.12 -11.44
CA LEU A 70 1.18 1.83 -10.84
C LEU A 70 2.13 1.22 -11.86
N TYR A 71 3.29 1.86 -12.05
CA TYR A 71 4.37 1.36 -12.89
C TYR A 71 5.32 0.48 -12.06
N VAL A 72 5.14 -0.83 -12.15
CA VAL A 72 6.01 -1.79 -11.44
C VAL A 72 7.29 -2.00 -12.24
N CYS A 73 8.39 -1.42 -11.76
CA CYS A 73 9.69 -1.45 -12.43
C CYS A 73 10.66 -2.54 -11.90
N HIS A 74 10.38 -3.17 -10.76
CA HIS A 74 11.34 -4.03 -10.03
C HIS A 74 11.07 -5.53 -10.17
N GLY A 75 11.10 -6.05 -11.40
CA GLY A 75 11.06 -7.48 -11.69
C GLY A 75 12.44 -8.09 -11.99
N LYS A 76 12.58 -9.42 -11.87
CA LYS A 76 13.80 -10.20 -12.20
C LYS A 76 14.35 -9.95 -13.62
N ALA A 77 13.54 -9.40 -14.51
CA ALA A 77 13.96 -8.80 -15.76
C ALA A 77 13.69 -7.29 -15.68
N MET A 78 14.75 -6.50 -15.47
CA MET A 78 14.78 -5.03 -15.33
C MET A 78 14.26 -4.26 -16.56
N ARG A 79 13.59 -4.93 -17.50
CA ARG A 79 13.24 -4.48 -18.85
C ARG A 79 11.74 -4.43 -19.16
N LYS A 80 10.85 -4.92 -18.30
CA LYS A 80 9.40 -4.85 -18.53
C LYS A 80 8.69 -4.11 -17.41
N ARG A 81 8.34 -2.84 -17.66
CA ARG A 81 7.43 -2.06 -16.82
C ARG A 81 6.04 -2.66 -16.95
N ARG A 82 5.47 -3.17 -15.86
CA ARG A 82 4.07 -3.56 -15.82
C ARG A 82 3.27 -2.39 -15.29
N SER A 83 2.38 -1.83 -16.10
CA SER A 83 1.38 -0.88 -15.64
C SER A 83 0.18 -1.65 -15.10
N VAL A 84 -0.08 -1.54 -13.80
CA VAL A 84 -1.26 -2.12 -13.17
C VAL A 84 -2.25 -1.00 -12.87
N LEU A 85 -3.48 -1.13 -13.37
CA LEU A 85 -4.54 -0.17 -13.08
C LEU A 85 -5.12 -0.44 -11.70
N THR A 86 -5.47 0.64 -10.98
CA THR A 86 -6.22 0.51 -9.74
C THR A 86 -7.60 -0.04 -10.03
N VAL A 87 -7.93 -1.20 -9.48
CA VAL A 87 -9.29 -1.75 -9.55
C VAL A 87 -10.21 -1.08 -8.53
N TRP A 88 -9.63 -0.54 -7.46
CA TRP A 88 -10.35 -0.03 -6.31
C TRP A 88 -10.54 1.49 -6.39
N PRO A 89 -11.77 2.01 -6.51
CA PRO A 89 -12.02 3.44 -6.70
C PRO A 89 -11.63 4.30 -5.48
N TRP A 90 -11.58 3.71 -4.28
CA TRP A 90 -11.20 4.39 -3.04
C TRP A 90 -9.68 4.51 -2.84
N TYR A 91 -8.87 3.77 -3.60
CA TYR A 91 -7.43 3.72 -3.37
C TYR A 91 -6.70 5.03 -3.75
N PRO A 92 -7.01 5.69 -4.89
CA PRO A 92 -6.43 6.99 -5.25
C PRO A 92 -6.47 8.02 -4.12
N GLU A 93 -7.59 8.14 -3.42
CA GLU A 93 -7.76 9.09 -2.31
C GLU A 93 -6.80 8.80 -1.14
N ILE A 94 -6.62 7.51 -0.81
CA ILE A 94 -5.72 7.09 0.29
C ILE A 94 -4.27 7.37 -0.06
N ILE A 95 -3.85 7.05 -1.28
CA ILE A 95 -2.46 7.25 -1.70
C ILE A 95 -2.14 8.73 -1.92
N GLU A 96 -3.12 9.53 -2.37
CA GLU A 96 -3.00 10.97 -2.44
C GLU A 96 -2.79 11.56 -1.04
N GLN A 97 -3.61 11.18 -0.05
CA GLN A 97 -3.43 11.60 1.34
C GLN A 97 -2.05 11.21 1.87
N TRP A 98 -1.57 10.00 1.56
CA TRP A 98 -0.23 9.57 1.92
C TRP A 98 0.85 10.47 1.31
N VAL A 99 0.84 10.65 -0.01
CA VAL A 99 1.87 11.39 -0.75
C VAL A 99 1.89 12.87 -0.35
N GLN A 100 0.72 13.49 -0.23
CA GLN A 100 0.61 14.94 -0.01
C GLN A 100 0.64 15.34 1.46
N GLN A 101 0.10 14.53 2.38
CA GLN A 101 -0.11 14.97 3.77
C GLN A 101 0.76 14.24 4.80
N VAL A 102 0.95 12.93 4.65
CA VAL A 102 1.57 12.11 5.71
C VAL A 102 3.05 11.84 5.43
N ARG A 103 3.39 11.45 4.20
CA ARG A 103 4.78 11.18 3.77
C ARG A 103 5.71 12.36 4.03
N PRO A 104 5.35 13.63 3.71
CA PRO A 104 6.24 14.78 3.94
C PRO A 104 6.58 15.02 5.42
N GLN A 105 5.85 14.41 6.36
CA GLN A 105 6.13 14.53 7.79
C GLN A 105 7.33 13.68 8.24
N PHE A 106 7.78 12.74 7.41
CA PHE A 106 9.05 12.04 7.62
C PHE A 106 10.19 12.94 7.15
N ALA A 107 11.05 13.37 8.06
CA ALA A 107 12.24 14.18 7.72
C ALA A 107 13.11 13.52 6.63
N THR A 108 13.18 12.19 6.62
CA THR A 108 13.94 11.38 5.67
C THR A 108 13.29 11.29 4.27
N SER A 109 12.07 11.80 4.11
CA SER A 109 11.34 11.78 2.83
C SER A 109 11.73 12.91 1.89
N VAL A 110 12.35 13.98 2.41
CA VAL A 110 12.69 15.19 1.65
C VAL A 110 13.71 14.87 0.55
N ASP A 111 14.72 14.08 0.88
CA ASP A 111 15.84 13.75 -0.02
C ASP A 111 15.67 12.38 -0.70
N SER A 112 14.48 11.77 -0.63
CA SER A 112 14.24 10.42 -1.14
C SER A 112 13.01 10.37 -2.05
N GLY A 113 13.09 9.61 -3.14
CA GLY A 113 11.93 9.25 -3.96
C GLY A 113 11.07 8.13 -3.35
N ALA A 114 11.55 7.47 -2.29
CA ALA A 114 10.91 6.30 -1.72
C ALA A 114 9.48 6.58 -1.25
N SER A 115 8.56 5.69 -1.61
CA SER A 115 7.18 5.76 -1.13
C SER A 115 7.08 5.49 0.36
N TRP A 116 8.00 4.71 0.94
CA TRP A 116 7.90 4.20 2.32
C TRP A 116 9.11 4.58 3.19
N PRO A 117 9.29 5.86 3.54
CA PRO A 117 10.35 6.29 4.44
C PRO A 117 10.17 5.74 5.86
N SER A 118 11.25 5.77 6.64
CA SER A 118 11.23 5.52 8.07
C SER A 118 11.79 6.72 8.81
N GLU A 119 11.50 6.83 10.11
CA GLU A 119 12.02 7.93 10.94
C GLU A 119 13.55 8.05 10.91
N ARG A 120 14.26 6.96 10.61
CA ARG A 120 15.74 6.87 10.65
C ARG A 120 16.39 6.63 9.29
N GLY A 121 15.62 6.45 8.22
CA GLY A 121 16.17 6.11 6.91
C GLY A 121 15.20 6.39 5.78
N GLN A 122 15.77 6.60 4.60
CA GLN A 122 15.04 6.93 3.37
C GLN A 122 13.98 5.88 2.99
N ARG A 123 14.14 4.62 3.41
CA ARG A 123 13.18 3.54 3.21
C ARG A 123 13.06 2.69 4.49
N ILE A 124 11.89 2.11 4.73
CA ILE A 124 11.69 1.10 5.77
C ILE A 124 12.63 -0.09 5.53
N GLY A 125 13.14 -0.73 6.57
CA GLY A 125 13.93 -1.96 6.42
C GLY A 125 13.08 -3.10 5.82
N PHE A 126 13.65 -3.85 4.88
CA PHE A 126 12.95 -4.97 4.23
C PHE A 126 12.43 -6.02 5.21
N THR A 127 13.23 -6.40 6.21
CA THR A 127 12.83 -7.32 7.28
C THR A 127 11.79 -6.68 8.19
N GLN A 128 11.96 -5.39 8.51
CA GLN A 128 11.07 -4.66 9.40
C GLN A 128 9.64 -4.60 8.85
N MET A 129 9.47 -4.50 7.54
CA MET A 129 8.17 -4.58 6.88
C MET A 129 7.43 -5.89 7.20
N ASN A 130 8.12 -7.03 7.22
CA ASN A 130 7.50 -8.32 7.59
C ASN A 130 7.21 -8.41 9.08
N THR A 131 8.14 -7.93 9.93
CA THR A 131 7.94 -7.89 11.38
C THR A 131 6.72 -7.05 11.74
N ARG A 132 6.52 -5.91 11.06
CA ARG A 132 5.34 -5.06 11.24
C ARG A 132 4.06 -5.77 10.81
N LEU A 133 4.06 -6.44 9.65
CA LEU A 133 2.90 -7.21 9.19
C LEU A 133 2.51 -8.30 10.21
N ALA A 134 3.49 -9.06 10.71
CA ALA A 134 3.26 -10.08 11.73
C ALA A 134 2.68 -9.46 13.01
N ALA A 135 3.25 -8.35 13.50
CA ALA A 135 2.74 -7.67 14.68
C ALA A 135 1.28 -7.20 14.53
N TYR A 136 0.91 -6.62 13.38
CA TYR A 136 -0.48 -6.22 13.15
C TYR A 136 -1.42 -7.41 13.03
N ARG A 137 -0.99 -8.48 12.34
CA ARG A 137 -1.76 -9.72 12.22
C ARG A 137 -2.03 -10.33 13.59
N ASP A 138 -1.01 -10.44 14.42
CA ASP A 138 -1.12 -11.00 15.76
C ASP A 138 -2.03 -10.12 16.64
N ALA A 139 -1.90 -8.79 16.55
CA ALA A 139 -2.77 -7.85 17.28
C ALA A 139 -4.24 -7.89 16.83
N LEU A 140 -4.50 -8.20 15.56
CA LEU A 140 -5.85 -8.32 14.99
C LEU A 140 -6.43 -9.73 15.10
N GLY A 141 -5.71 -10.69 15.69
CA GLY A 141 -6.14 -12.10 15.79
C GLY A 141 -6.29 -12.79 14.43
N LEU A 142 -5.52 -12.35 13.43
CA LEU A 142 -5.55 -12.88 12.08
C LEU A 142 -4.69 -14.14 11.95
N ASP A 143 -4.99 -14.98 10.95
CA ASP A 143 -4.29 -16.25 10.70
C ASP A 143 -2.77 -16.02 10.47
N PRO A 144 -1.88 -16.68 11.25
CA PRO A 144 -0.43 -16.62 11.09
C PRO A 144 0.11 -16.99 9.69
N ALA A 145 -0.66 -17.67 8.86
CA ALA A 145 -0.31 -17.95 7.48
C ALA A 145 -0.42 -16.72 6.56
N LEU A 146 -1.06 -15.63 7.02
CA LEU A 146 -1.20 -14.40 6.25
C LEU A 146 0.15 -13.68 6.12
N ASP A 147 0.53 -13.50 4.87
CA ASP A 147 1.78 -12.91 4.44
C ASP A 147 1.61 -12.08 3.15
N PHE A 148 2.70 -11.52 2.63
CA PHE A 148 2.68 -10.80 1.36
C PHE A 148 2.21 -11.66 0.17
N HIS A 149 2.47 -12.97 0.20
CA HIS A 149 1.97 -13.86 -0.85
C HIS A 149 0.43 -13.96 -0.82
N SER A 150 -0.15 -13.93 0.37
CA SER A 150 -1.59 -13.95 0.59
C SER A 150 -2.29 -12.69 0.05
N PHE A 151 -1.62 -11.52 0.08
CA PHE A 151 -2.13 -10.32 -0.61
C PHE A 151 -2.24 -10.52 -2.11
N ARG A 152 -1.22 -11.12 -2.74
CA ARG A 152 -1.24 -11.41 -4.17
C ARG A 152 -2.34 -12.41 -4.55
N ARG A 153 -2.53 -13.46 -3.76
CA ARG A 153 -3.62 -14.43 -3.98
C ARG A 153 -4.99 -13.78 -3.86
N SER A 154 -5.18 -12.91 -2.86
CA SER A 154 -6.42 -12.17 -2.66
C SER A 154 -6.71 -11.22 -3.83
N TYR A 155 -5.70 -10.52 -4.34
CA TYR A 155 -5.85 -9.65 -5.51
C TYR A 155 -6.27 -10.41 -6.78
N VAL A 156 -5.61 -11.54 -7.07
CA VAL A 156 -5.97 -12.38 -8.22
C VAL A 156 -7.39 -12.91 -8.10
N THR A 157 -7.79 -13.33 -6.89
CA THR A 157 -9.17 -13.79 -6.63
C THR A 157 -10.18 -12.66 -6.90
N TYR A 158 -9.88 -11.45 -6.42
CA TYR A 158 -10.75 -10.29 -6.65
C TYR A 158 -10.90 -9.96 -8.15
N LEU A 159 -9.80 -9.99 -8.92
CA LEU A 159 -9.86 -9.79 -10.36
C LEU A 159 -10.77 -10.81 -11.05
N ILE A 160 -10.65 -12.09 -10.69
CA ILE A 160 -11.48 -13.16 -11.25
C ILE A 160 -12.94 -12.99 -10.86
N GLU A 161 -13.23 -12.68 -9.59
CA GLU A 161 -14.60 -12.48 -9.09
C GLU A 161 -15.31 -11.28 -9.74
N ASP A 162 -14.58 -10.21 -10.05
CA ASP A 162 -15.10 -8.98 -10.68
C ASP A 162 -15.08 -9.05 -12.22
N GLY A 163 -14.73 -10.22 -12.79
CA GLY A 163 -14.70 -10.45 -14.24
C GLY A 163 -13.59 -9.70 -14.98
N LEU A 164 -12.57 -9.24 -14.27
CA LEU A 164 -11.43 -8.52 -14.81
C LEU A 164 -10.33 -9.50 -15.25
N ASP A 165 -9.64 -9.19 -16.36
CA ASP A 165 -8.62 -10.09 -16.89
C ASP A 165 -7.48 -10.28 -15.87
N ALA A 166 -7.22 -11.55 -15.52
CA ALA A 166 -6.11 -11.94 -14.65
C ALA A 166 -4.73 -11.56 -15.23
N ARG A 167 -4.64 -11.22 -16.53
CA ARG A 167 -3.42 -10.68 -17.16
C ARG A 167 -2.99 -9.31 -16.66
N LEU A 168 -3.83 -8.60 -15.89
CA LEU A 168 -3.44 -7.37 -15.20
C LEU A 168 -2.39 -7.60 -14.08
N VAL A 169 -2.12 -8.87 -13.70
CA VAL A 169 -1.25 -9.28 -12.57
C VAL A 169 0.22 -9.48 -12.88
#